data_AF-A0A7J2H6S4-F1
#
_entry.id   AF-A0A7J2H6S4-F1
#
_cell.length_a   1.000
_cell.length_b   1.000
_cell.length_c   1.000
_cell.angle_alpha   90.00
_cell.angle_beta   90.00
_cell.angle_gamma   90.00
#
_symmetry.space_group_name_H-M   'P 1'
#
loop_
_entity.id
_entity.type
_entity.pdbx_description
1 polymer ?
#
loop_
_entity_poly.entity_id
_entity_poly.type
_entity_poly.pdbx_seq_one_letter_code
_entity_poly.pdbx_strand_id
1 'polypeptide(L)'
;NPLHVKGALSNARAAGVTADFIVADVRSLARTIRPPVDVIAANPPYGIRERAVGGLRRVYEWLFQGASQVLGEGGRLVVLSPLKGLVEEAWRKAGRLELLERRTLEIGGLKTHMFLFVRH
;
A
#
# COMPACT_ATOMS: atom_id res chain seq x y z
N ASN A 1 12.68 3.69 5.19
CA ASN A 1 13.51 4.85 5.56
C ASN A 1 13.18 5.25 7.01
N PRO A 2 14.11 5.11 7.97
CA PRO A 2 13.89 5.49 9.37
C PRO A 2 13.49 6.96 9.57
N LEU A 3 13.92 7.86 8.68
CA LEU A 3 13.55 9.29 8.74
C LEU A 3 12.05 9.51 8.46
N HIS A 4 11.45 8.74 7.55
CA HIS A 4 10.01 8.84 7.27
C HIS A 4 9.17 8.38 8.47
N VAL A 5 9.65 7.39 9.22
CA VAL A 5 8.96 6.91 10.43
C VAL A 5 9.01 7.96 11.54
N LYS A 6 10.13 8.66 11.71
CA LYS A 6 10.20 9.80 12.65
C LYS A 6 9.21 10.90 12.29
N GLY A 7 9.09 11.25 11.00
CA GLY A 7 8.10 12.21 10.52
C GLY A 7 6.67 11.77 10.79
N ALA A 8 6.34 10.50 10.51
CA ALA A 8 5.02 9.94 10.76
C ALA A 8 4.65 9.96 12.26
N LEU A 9 5.60 9.60 13.13
CA LEU A 9 5.42 9.69 14.58
C LEU A 9 5.17 11.15 15.03
N SER A 10 5.92 12.10 14.47
CA SER A 10 5.72 13.53 14.76
C SER A 10 4.32 14.00 14.35
N ASN A 11 3.85 13.58 13.17
CA ASN A 11 2.51 13.93 12.68
C ASN A 11 1.40 13.33 13.55
N ALA A 12 1.54 12.06 13.95
CA ALA A 12 0.56 11.42 14.84
C ALA A 12 0.49 12.10 16.20
N ARG A 13 1.64 12.44 16.80
CA ARG A 13 1.70 13.21 18.05
C ARG A 13 1.03 14.57 17.93
N ALA A 14 1.32 15.32 16.86
CA ALA A 14 0.71 16.62 16.61
C ALA A 14 -0.82 16.52 16.41
N ALA A 15 -1.31 15.41 15.86
CA ALA A 15 -2.72 15.13 15.66
C ALA A 15 -3.41 14.50 16.89
N GLY A 16 -2.69 14.23 17.98
CA GLY A 16 -3.25 13.53 19.15
C GLY A 16 -3.61 12.06 18.90
N VAL A 17 -3.05 11.45 17.85
CA VAL A 17 -3.31 10.06 17.45
C VAL A 17 -2.26 9.12 18.05
N THR A 18 -2.71 8.04 18.67
CA THR A 18 -1.84 6.95 19.14
C THR A 18 -1.79 5.85 18.08
N ALA A 19 -0.60 5.48 17.61
CA ALA A 19 -0.40 4.43 16.62
C ALA A 19 0.97 3.76 16.82
N ASP A 20 1.06 2.49 16.44
CA ASP A 20 2.33 1.75 16.40
C ASP A 20 3.09 2.06 15.12
N PHE A 21 4.39 2.33 15.25
CA PHE A 21 5.26 2.68 14.15
C PHE A 21 6.38 1.66 14.01
N ILE A 22 6.49 1.10 12.82
CA ILE A 22 7.53 0.13 12.47
C ILE A 22 8.28 0.57 11.22
N VAL A 23 9.59 0.31 11.20
CA VAL A 23 10.38 0.40 9.97
C VAL A 23 10.35 -0.98 9.32
N ALA A 24 9.65 -1.10 8.20
CA ALA A 24 9.54 -2.34 7.46
C ALA A 24 9.90 -2.16 5.99
N ASP A 25 10.42 -3.22 5.38
CA ASP A 25 10.52 -3.34 3.93
C ASP A 25 9.23 -4.03 3.41
N VAL A 26 8.66 -3.53 2.32
CA VAL A 26 7.43 -4.09 1.73
C VAL A 26 7.58 -5.58 1.38
N ARG A 27 8.80 -6.03 1.05
CA ARG A 27 9.16 -7.45 0.81
C ARG A 27 8.94 -8.35 2.02
N SER A 28 8.89 -7.76 3.20
CA SER A 28 8.80 -8.46 4.49
C SER A 28 7.45 -8.33 5.17
N LEU A 29 6.43 -7.75 4.51
CA LEU A 29 5.13 -7.48 5.13
C LEU A 29 4.56 -8.67 5.92
N ALA A 30 4.54 -9.87 5.34
CA ALA A 30 3.99 -11.06 5.99
C ALA A 30 4.83 -11.60 7.17
N ARG A 31 6.10 -11.18 7.29
CA ARG A 31 6.94 -11.50 8.46
C ARG A 31 6.84 -10.42 9.54
N THR A 32 6.51 -9.20 9.16
CA THR A 32 6.54 -8.04 10.06
C THR A 32 5.16 -7.74 10.65
N ILE A 33 4.09 -7.97 9.89
CA ILE A 33 2.71 -7.78 10.32
C ILE A 33 2.13 -9.11 10.75
N ARG A 34 1.55 -9.17 11.95
CA ARG A 34 0.84 -10.34 12.43
C ARG A 34 -0.52 -10.45 11.72
N PRO A 35 -0.79 -11.54 10.97
CA PRO A 35 -2.10 -11.77 10.37
C PRO A 35 -3.13 -12.32 11.37
N PRO A 36 -4.44 -12.23 11.08
CA PRO A 36 -5.02 -11.46 9.97
C PRO A 36 -5.12 -9.95 10.29
N VAL A 37 -5.10 -9.12 9.26
CA VAL A 37 -5.51 -7.71 9.37
C VAL A 37 -6.78 -7.47 8.55
N ASP A 38 -7.61 -6.54 9.02
CA ASP A 38 -8.89 -6.23 8.38
C ASP A 38 -8.73 -5.32 7.17
N VAL A 39 -7.84 -4.32 7.27
CA VAL A 39 -7.68 -3.27 6.28
C VAL A 39 -6.21 -2.91 6.11
N ILE A 40 -5.81 -2.73 4.85
CA ILE A 40 -4.56 -2.10 4.45
C ILE A 40 -4.89 -0.87 3.61
N ALA A 41 -4.33 0.29 3.97
CA ALA A 41 -4.38 1.50 3.16
C ALA A 41 -2.96 1.89 2.77
N ALA A 42 -2.71 2.02 1.47
CA ALA A 42 -1.37 2.27 0.93
C ALA A 42 -1.37 3.42 -0.10
N ASN A 43 -0.39 4.31 0.06
CA ASN A 43 0.01 5.29 -0.94
C ASN A 43 1.44 4.95 -1.40
N PRO A 44 1.63 3.92 -2.23
CA PRO A 44 2.95 3.47 -2.67
C PRO A 44 3.67 4.57 -3.47
N PRO A 45 5.01 4.51 -3.58
CA PRO A 45 5.76 5.49 -4.35
C PRO A 45 5.31 5.53 -5.82
N TYR A 46 5.45 6.68 -6.45
CA TYR A 46 5.14 6.90 -7.87
C TYR A 46 6.39 6.92 -8.77
N GLY A 47 7.57 6.78 -8.19
CA GLY A 47 8.86 6.83 -8.91
C GLY A 47 9.35 8.24 -9.28
N ILE A 48 8.68 9.30 -8.79
CA ILE A 48 9.04 10.70 -9.10
C ILE A 48 10.16 11.23 -8.20
N ARG A 49 10.09 10.95 -6.88
CA ARG A 49 11.03 11.50 -5.88
C ARG A 49 11.98 10.47 -5.28
N GLU A 50 11.58 9.20 -5.26
CA GLU A 50 12.36 8.10 -4.67
C GLU A 50 12.60 7.02 -5.72
N ARG A 51 13.87 6.65 -5.94
CA ARG A 51 14.22 5.46 -6.72
C ARG A 51 13.89 4.23 -5.88
N ALA A 52 12.81 3.54 -6.20
CA ALA A 52 12.46 2.28 -5.55
C ALA A 52 13.59 1.25 -5.73
N VAL A 53 14.13 0.72 -4.63
CA VAL A 53 15.14 -0.35 -4.66
C VAL A 53 14.53 -1.60 -5.32
N GLY A 54 15.12 -2.06 -6.42
CA GLY A 54 14.58 -3.17 -7.23
C GLY A 54 13.56 -2.75 -8.31
N GLY A 55 13.27 -1.46 -8.43
CA GLY A 55 12.35 -0.91 -9.42
C GLY A 55 10.90 -0.85 -8.93
N LEU A 56 10.17 0.13 -9.47
CA LEU A 56 8.82 0.44 -9.02
C LEU A 56 7.84 -0.73 -9.18
N ARG A 57 7.97 -1.49 -10.26
CA ARG A 57 7.19 -2.70 -10.52
C ARG A 57 7.24 -3.70 -9.35
N ARG A 58 8.43 -4.02 -8.87
CA ARG A 58 8.60 -5.01 -7.80
C ARG A 58 7.98 -4.54 -6.49
N VAL A 59 8.05 -3.24 -6.19
CA VAL A 59 7.40 -2.68 -4.99
C VAL A 59 5.89 -2.94 -5.02
N TYR A 60 5.24 -2.73 -6.15
CA TYR A 60 3.81 -3.00 -6.29
C TYR A 60 3.53 -4.50 -6.21
N GLU A 61 4.30 -5.34 -6.89
CA GLU A 61 4.15 -6.80 -6.79
C GLU A 61 4.29 -7.31 -5.35
N TRP A 62 5.31 -6.85 -4.62
CA TRP A 62 5.50 -7.20 -3.21
C TRP A 62 4.41 -6.66 -2.30
N LEU A 63 3.89 -5.47 -2.56
CA LEU A 63 2.75 -4.92 -1.82
C LEU A 63 1.52 -5.82 -1.97
N PHE A 64 1.15 -6.18 -3.19
CA PHE A 64 -0.02 -7.01 -3.45
C PHE A 64 0.15 -8.45 -2.92
N GLN A 65 1.34 -9.03 -3.09
CA GLN A 65 1.66 -10.35 -2.52
C GLN A 65 1.59 -10.32 -0.98
N GLY A 66 2.26 -9.36 -0.34
CA GLY A 66 2.25 -9.21 1.11
C GLY A 66 0.83 -8.97 1.65
N ALA A 67 0.06 -8.09 1.01
CA ALA A 67 -1.33 -7.83 1.37
C ALA A 67 -2.18 -9.09 1.32
N SER A 68 -2.05 -9.90 0.27
CA SER A 68 -2.81 -11.16 0.12
C SER A 68 -2.50 -12.22 1.18
N GLN A 69 -1.33 -12.12 1.83
CA GLN A 69 -0.89 -13.04 2.87
C GLN A 69 -1.31 -12.60 4.26
N VAL A 70 -1.47 -11.28 4.48
CA VAL A 70 -1.78 -10.74 5.82
C VAL A 70 -3.25 -10.37 6.00
N LEU A 71 -3.96 -10.04 4.91
CA LEU A 71 -5.41 -9.79 4.99
C LEU A 71 -6.15 -11.09 5.33
N GLY A 72 -7.09 -10.99 6.27
CA GLY A 72 -8.08 -12.04 6.50
C GLY A 72 -9.08 -12.14 5.34
N GLU A 73 -9.86 -13.22 5.34
CA GLU A 73 -11.01 -13.38 4.44
C GLU A 73 -11.96 -12.18 4.56
N GLY A 74 -12.36 -11.58 3.43
CA GLY A 74 -13.17 -10.35 3.40
C GLY A 74 -12.40 -9.06 3.76
N GLY A 75 -11.11 -9.15 4.10
CA GLY A 75 -10.25 -8.00 4.38
C GLY A 75 -10.03 -7.12 3.14
N ARG A 76 -9.76 -5.82 3.34
CA ARG A 76 -9.72 -4.83 2.25
C ARG A 76 -8.34 -4.21 2.05
N LEU A 77 -7.95 -4.03 0.80
CA LEU A 77 -6.78 -3.26 0.40
C LEU A 77 -7.22 -2.01 -0.36
N VAL A 78 -6.81 -0.84 0.12
CA VAL A 78 -6.97 0.44 -0.59
C VAL A 78 -5.60 0.90 -1.10
N VAL A 79 -5.50 1.17 -2.40
CA VAL A 79 -4.26 1.68 -3.03
C VAL A 79 -4.55 3.00 -3.73
N LEU A 80 -3.75 4.02 -3.42
CA LEU A 80 -3.74 5.30 -4.12
C LEU A 80 -2.53 5.36 -5.06
N SER A 81 -2.75 5.46 -6.38
CA SER A 81 -1.65 5.57 -7.34
C SER A 81 -2.10 6.17 -8.69
N PRO A 82 -1.30 7.03 -9.33
CA PRO A 82 -1.51 7.46 -10.72
C PRO A 82 -1.11 6.36 -11.72
N LEU A 83 -0.37 5.33 -11.27
CA LEU A 83 0.21 4.29 -12.11
C LEU A 83 -0.78 3.13 -12.33
N LYS A 84 -1.92 3.44 -12.97
CA LYS A 84 -3.02 2.48 -13.16
C LYS A 84 -2.56 1.12 -13.68
N GLY A 85 -1.81 1.11 -14.78
CA GLY A 85 -1.37 -0.15 -15.40
C GLY A 85 -0.46 -0.98 -14.49
N LEU A 86 0.36 -0.33 -13.65
CA LEU A 86 1.24 -1.02 -12.72
C LEU A 86 0.46 -1.66 -11.56
N VAL A 87 -0.55 -0.96 -11.05
CA VAL A 87 -1.48 -1.50 -10.05
C VAL A 87 -2.21 -2.71 -10.60
N GLU A 88 -2.80 -2.59 -11.80
CA GLU A 88 -3.58 -3.67 -12.41
C GLU A 88 -2.71 -4.90 -12.70
N GLU A 89 -1.47 -4.72 -13.14
CA GLU A 89 -0.55 -5.84 -13.38
C GLU A 89 -0.15 -6.54 -12.07
N ALA A 90 0.22 -5.78 -11.04
CA ALA A 90 0.59 -6.35 -9.74
C ALA A 90 -0.59 -7.08 -9.09
N TRP A 91 -1.79 -6.50 -9.16
CA TRP A 91 -3.03 -7.12 -8.69
C TRP A 91 -3.30 -8.47 -9.38
N ARG A 92 -3.30 -8.48 -10.72
CA ARG A 92 -3.58 -9.70 -11.49
C ARG A 92 -2.58 -10.82 -11.19
N LYS A 93 -1.31 -10.47 -10.96
CA LYS A 93 -0.27 -11.45 -10.57
C LYS A 93 -0.48 -12.02 -9.17
N ALA A 94 -1.09 -11.28 -8.24
CA ALA A 94 -1.35 -11.79 -6.90
C ALA A 94 -2.47 -12.83 -6.86
N GLY A 95 -3.49 -12.70 -7.71
CA GLY A 95 -4.55 -13.70 -7.92
C GLY A 95 -5.47 -13.98 -6.72
N ARG A 96 -5.28 -13.25 -5.62
CA ARG A 96 -5.91 -13.49 -4.32
C ARG A 96 -6.75 -12.32 -3.83
N LEU A 97 -6.93 -11.31 -4.67
CA LEU A 97 -7.73 -10.13 -4.34
C LEU A 97 -8.69 -9.89 -5.50
N GLU A 98 -9.89 -9.42 -5.20
CA GLU A 98 -10.88 -8.97 -6.19
C GLU A 98 -10.94 -7.44 -6.18
N LEU A 99 -10.98 -6.81 -7.36
CA LEU A 99 -11.16 -5.37 -7.49
C LEU A 99 -12.65 -5.03 -7.35
N LEU A 100 -13.02 -4.37 -6.25
CA LEU A 100 -14.40 -3.95 -6.01
C LEU A 100 -14.71 -2.58 -6.61
N GLU A 101 -13.79 -1.62 -6.46
CA GLU A 101 -14.04 -0.25 -6.88
C GLU A 101 -12.77 0.44 -7.36
N ARG A 102 -12.93 1.34 -8.33
CA ARG A 102 -11.89 2.28 -8.74
C ARG A 102 -12.47 3.67 -8.93
N ARG A 103 -11.97 4.65 -8.17
CA ARG A 103 -12.29 6.07 -8.34
C ARG A 103 -11.10 6.81 -8.95
N THR A 104 -11.39 7.74 -9.85
CA THR A 104 -10.38 8.68 -10.37
C THR A 104 -10.51 9.97 -9.60
N LEU A 105 -9.38 10.50 -9.15
CA LEU A 105 -9.27 11.68 -8.30
C LEU A 105 -8.24 12.63 -8.91
N GLU A 106 -8.35 13.90 -8.59
CA GLU A 106 -7.31 14.89 -8.85
C GLU A 106 -6.70 15.32 -7.52
N ILE A 107 -5.41 15.09 -7.35
CA ILE A 107 -4.70 15.38 -6.09
C ILE A 107 -3.43 16.15 -6.45
N GLY A 108 -3.34 17.42 -6.03
CA GLY A 108 -2.18 18.26 -6.31
C GLY A 108 -1.89 18.44 -7.81
N GLY A 109 -2.94 18.55 -8.63
CA GLY A 109 -2.84 18.68 -10.10
C GLY A 109 -2.49 17.38 -10.83
N LEU A 110 -2.41 16.24 -10.12
CA LEU A 110 -2.14 14.94 -10.70
C LEU A 110 -3.40 14.07 -10.72
N LYS A 111 -3.76 13.59 -11.91
CA LYS A 111 -4.78 12.54 -12.08
C LYS A 111 -4.31 11.25 -11.42
N THR A 112 -4.99 10.85 -10.36
CA THR A 112 -4.65 9.71 -9.51
C THR A 112 -5.84 8.74 -9.44
N HIS A 113 -5.59 7.48 -9.12
CA HIS A 113 -6.64 6.49 -8.95
C HIS A 113 -6.61 5.90 -7.53
N MET A 114 -7.78 5.80 -6.92
CA MET A 114 -8.00 5.04 -5.70
C MET A 114 -8.65 3.71 -6.06
N PHE A 115 -7.99 2.60 -5.71
CA PHE A 115 -8.45 1.25 -5.95
C PHE A 115 -8.85 0.62 -4.62
N LEU A 116 -9.99 -0.06 -4.59
CA LEU A 116 -10.45 -0.87 -3.48
C LEU A 116 -10.48 -2.33 -3.91
N PHE A 117 -9.74 -3.18 -3.20
CA PHE A 117 -9.74 -4.62 -3.37
C PHE A 117 -10.24 -5.32 -2.11
N VAL A 118 -10.77 -6.53 -2.27
CA VAL A 118 -11.16 -7.43 -1.18
C VAL A 118 -10.42 -8.76 -1.29
N ARG A 119 -10.11 -9.38 -0.15
CA ARG A 119 -9.53 -10.72 -0.04
C ARG A 119 -10.63 -11.78 -0.07
N HIS A 120 -10.49 -12.72 -0.99
CA HIS A 120 -11.36 -13.90 -1.18
C HIS A 120 -10.68 -15.23 -0.82
#